data_AF-A0AAX3U071-F1
#
_entry.id   AF-A0AAX3U071-F1
#
_cell.length_a   1.000
_cell.length_b   1.000
_cell.length_c   1.000
_cell.angle_alpha   90.00
_cell.angle_beta   90.00
_cell.angle_gamma   90.00
#
_symmetry.space_group_name_H-M   'P 1'
#
loop_
_entity.id
_entity.type
_entity.pdbx_description
1 polymer ?
#
loop_
_entity_poly.entity_id
_entity_poly.type
_entity_poly.pdbx_seq_one_letter_code
_entity_poly.pdbx_strand_id
1 'polypeptide(L)'
;MKNILIYAIFSVSISGCDYKYESYSESYTSKIIKNIIIDIECVKSSLDKNLEFNTVTESKNSLSTSISDIEVQVNVTENELVIVSKYKAETEQDKNIHIVSAVGKRVEQSIMEDCHYQK
;
A
#
# COMPACT_ATOMS: atom_id res chain seq x y z
N MET A 1 30.55 -18.65 3.90
CA MET A 1 29.36 -19.44 3.48
C MET A 1 28.42 -18.48 2.75
N LYS A 2 28.10 -18.73 1.48
CA LYS A 2 27.18 -17.89 0.69
C LYS A 2 25.75 -18.29 1.06
N ASN A 3 25.05 -17.45 1.82
CA ASN A 3 23.63 -17.65 2.09
C ASN A 3 22.84 -17.30 0.84
N ILE A 4 22.42 -18.32 0.09
CA ILE A 4 21.45 -18.17 -0.98
C ILE A 4 20.09 -18.02 -0.30
N LEU A 5 19.60 -16.78 -0.24
CA LEU A 5 18.22 -16.48 0.15
C LEU A 5 17.31 -17.08 -0.92
N ILE A 6 16.59 -18.14 -0.55
CA ILE A 6 15.59 -18.77 -1.40
C ILE A 6 14.29 -17.96 -1.24
N TYR A 7 13.92 -17.24 -2.30
CA TYR A 7 12.74 -16.39 -2.36
C TYR A 7 11.52 -17.24 -2.74
N ALA A 8 10.48 -17.26 -1.90
CA ALA A 8 9.21 -17.89 -2.22
C ALA A 8 8.25 -16.83 -2.78
N ILE A 9 7.93 -16.92 -4.07
CA ILE A 9 6.94 -16.05 -4.74
C ILE A 9 5.64 -16.83 -4.81
N PHE A 10 4.61 -16.38 -4.09
CA PHE A 10 3.24 -16.88 -4.26
C PHE A 10 2.44 -15.90 -5.13
N SER A 11 2.12 -16.33 -6.34
CA SER A 11 1.22 -15.62 -7.25
C SER A 11 -0.17 -16.27 -7.18
N VAL A 12 -1.18 -15.52 -6.75
CA VAL A 12 -2.57 -15.99 -6.73
C VAL A 12 -3.32 -15.24 -7.84
N SER A 13 -3.47 -15.89 -8.99
CA SER A 13 -4.19 -15.34 -10.14
C SER A 13 -5.69 -15.61 -9.97
N ILE A 14 -6.42 -14.66 -9.38
CA ILE A 14 -7.89 -14.64 -9.42
C ILE A 14 -8.26 -13.72 -10.58
N SER A 15 -8.99 -14.25 -11.56
CA SER A 15 -9.43 -13.54 -12.76
C SER A 15 -10.09 -12.20 -12.39
N GLY A 16 -9.37 -11.09 -12.60
CA GLY A 16 -9.86 -9.73 -12.40
C GLY A 16 -8.82 -8.70 -11.96
N CYS A 17 -7.80 -9.08 -11.19
CA CYS A 17 -6.69 -8.22 -10.75
C CYS A 17 -5.52 -9.14 -10.37
N ASP A 18 -4.33 -8.94 -10.95
CA ASP A 18 -3.12 -9.65 -10.49
C ASP A 18 -2.62 -8.96 -9.22
N TYR A 19 -2.93 -9.56 -8.07
CA TYR A 19 -2.43 -9.11 -6.78
C TYR A 19 -1.09 -9.77 -6.49
N LYS A 20 -0.02 -8.97 -6.39
CA LYS A 20 1.28 -9.44 -5.91
C LYS A 20 1.54 -8.85 -4.52
N TYR A 21 1.55 -9.71 -3.50
CA TYR A 21 1.91 -9.35 -2.14
C TYR A 21 3.37 -9.67 -1.90
N GLU A 22 4.18 -8.64 -1.63
CA GLU A 22 5.58 -8.82 -1.21
C GLU A 22 5.72 -8.31 0.23
N SER A 23 5.99 -9.24 1.14
CA SER A 23 6.27 -8.94 2.54
C SER A 23 7.77 -9.03 2.77
N TYR A 24 8.40 -7.89 3.04
CA TYR A 24 9.80 -7.84 3.48
C TYR A 24 9.83 -7.72 5.01
N SER A 25 10.94 -8.10 5.63
CA SER A 25 11.08 -8.14 7.10
C SER A 25 10.82 -6.80 7.82
N GLU A 26 10.70 -5.70 7.08
CA GLU A 26 10.50 -4.35 7.63
C GLU A 26 9.42 -3.52 6.91
N SER A 27 8.80 -4.07 5.86
CA SER A 27 7.80 -3.36 5.06
C SER A 27 6.82 -4.33 4.42
N TYR A 28 5.57 -3.88 4.33
CA TYR A 28 4.53 -4.53 3.55
C TYR A 28 4.32 -3.72 2.26
N THR A 29 4.47 -4.39 1.13
CA THR A 29 4.18 -3.79 -0.18
C THR A 29 2.98 -4.52 -0.78
N SER A 30 1.87 -3.80 -0.94
CA SER A 30 0.77 -4.22 -1.81
C SER A 30 0.97 -3.56 -3.18
N LYS A 31 1.22 -4.37 -4.21
CA LYS A 31 1.21 -3.90 -5.59
C LYS A 31 -0.10 -4.32 -6.23
N ILE A 32 -0.88 -3.33 -6.67
CA ILE A 32 -2.13 -3.55 -7.38
C ILE A 32 -1.94 -3.07 -8.81
N ILE A 33 -1.79 -4.02 -9.73
CA ILE A 33 -1.72 -3.76 -11.17
C ILE A 33 -3.15 -3.72 -11.69
N LYS A 34 -3.58 -2.58 -12.26
CA LYS A 34 -4.95 -2.40 -12.75
C LYS A 34 -4.94 -1.95 -14.21
N ASN A 35 -5.94 -2.39 -14.96
CA ASN A 35 -6.17 -1.94 -16.34
C ASN A 35 -7.04 -0.65 -16.40
N ILE A 36 -7.09 0.13 -15.32
CA ILE A 36 -7.99 1.29 -15.18
C ILE A 36 -7.19 2.48 -14.63
N ILE A 37 -7.43 3.65 -15.22
CA ILE A 37 -6.83 4.92 -14.81
C ILE A 37 -7.37 5.30 -13.43
N ILE A 38 -6.48 5.39 -12.44
CA ILE A 38 -6.80 5.86 -11.09
C ILE A 38 -6.38 7.33 -10.98
N ASP A 39 -7.34 8.19 -10.64
CA ASP A 39 -7.08 9.60 -10.40
C ASP A 39 -6.43 9.80 -9.02
N ILE A 40 -5.24 10.40 -8.98
CA ILE A 40 -4.52 10.71 -7.74
C ILE A 40 -5.31 11.64 -6.82
N GLU A 41 -6.11 12.56 -7.36
CA GLU A 41 -6.96 13.44 -6.56
C GLU A 41 -8.06 12.65 -5.84
N CYS A 42 -8.59 11.61 -6.49
CA CYS A 42 -9.52 10.71 -5.84
C CYS A 42 -8.83 9.93 -4.71
N VAL A 43 -7.65 9.35 -4.98
CA VAL A 43 -6.89 8.59 -3.98
C VAL A 43 -6.60 9.46 -2.77
N LYS A 44 -6.17 10.70 -2.99
CA LYS A 44 -5.93 11.67 -1.92
C LYS A 44 -7.20 11.99 -1.14
N SER A 45 -8.30 12.30 -1.82
CA SER A 45 -9.58 12.57 -1.18
C SER A 45 -10.08 11.39 -0.33
N SER A 46 -9.89 10.16 -0.80
CA SER A 46 -10.23 8.95 -0.03
C SER A 46 -9.41 8.84 1.26
N LEU A 47 -8.10 9.07 1.17
CA LEU A 47 -7.21 9.01 2.33
C LEU A 47 -7.48 10.16 3.32
N ASP A 48 -7.76 11.38 2.85
CA ASP A 48 -8.08 12.53 3.69
C ASP A 48 -9.43 12.39 4.43
N LYS A 49 -10.38 11.63 3.87
CA LYS A 49 -11.67 11.33 4.54
C LYS A 49 -11.50 10.36 5.71
N ASN A 50 -10.49 9.50 5.66
CA ASN A 50 -10.29 8.48 6.67
C ASN A 50 -9.54 9.07 7.87
N LEU A 51 -10.30 9.31 8.95
CA LEU A 51 -9.82 9.94 10.19
C LEU A 51 -8.73 9.15 10.93
N GLU A 52 -8.49 7.89 10.57
CA GLU A 52 -7.39 7.10 11.13
C GLU A 52 -6.02 7.56 10.60
N PHE A 53 -6.00 8.18 9.41
CA PHE A 53 -4.77 8.66 8.79
C PHE A 53 -4.45 10.10 9.21
N ASN A 54 -3.16 10.37 9.35
CA ASN A 54 -2.65 11.72 9.45
C ASN A 54 -2.81 12.44 8.10
N THR A 55 -2.56 13.76 8.10
CA THR A 55 -2.61 14.61 6.91
C THR A 55 -1.88 13.98 5.73
N VAL A 56 -2.58 13.85 4.59
CA VAL A 56 -2.01 13.32 3.36
C VAL A 56 -1.17 14.40 2.70
N THR A 57 0.10 14.10 2.48
CA THR A 57 1.01 14.95 1.71
C THR A 57 1.14 14.41 0.30
N GLU A 58 1.13 15.30 -0.69
CA GLU A 58 1.23 14.94 -2.10
C GLU A 58 2.57 15.42 -2.67
N SER A 59 3.21 14.57 -3.47
CA SER A 59 4.44 14.86 -4.20
C SER A 59 4.40 14.19 -5.57
N LYS A 60 4.11 14.97 -6.61
CA LYS A 60 3.93 14.49 -7.98
C LYS A 60 2.86 13.40 -8.05
N ASN A 61 3.27 12.16 -8.28
CA ASN A 61 2.42 10.99 -8.44
C ASN A 61 2.42 10.10 -7.19
N SER A 62 2.84 10.66 -6.06
CA SER A 62 2.98 9.96 -4.79
C SER A 62 2.20 10.69 -3.71
N LEU A 63 1.47 9.93 -2.91
CA LEU A 63 0.82 10.37 -1.69
C LEU A 63 1.53 9.71 -0.53
N SER A 64 1.67 10.44 0.57
CA SER A 64 2.26 9.94 1.80
C SER A 64 1.39 10.33 2.97
N THR A 65 1.10 9.37 3.83
CA THR A 65 0.40 9.55 5.09
C THR A 65 1.01 8.64 6.15
N SER A 66 0.50 8.70 7.37
CA SER A 66 0.85 7.75 8.41
C SER A 66 -0.33 7.47 9.32
N ILE A 67 -0.32 6.29 9.92
CA ILE A 67 -1.20 5.91 11.03
C ILE A 67 -0.28 5.47 12.16
N SER A 68 -0.37 6.15 13.31
CA SER A 68 0.52 5.90 14.44
C SER A 68 2.01 5.90 14.03
N ASP A 69 2.70 4.78 14.25
CA ASP A 69 4.10 4.53 13.94
C ASP A 69 4.31 3.90 12.55
N ILE A 70 3.29 3.83 11.70
CA ILE A 70 3.37 3.26 10.35
C ILE A 70 3.27 4.38 9.31
N GLU A 71 4.28 4.49 8.45
CA GLU A 71 4.26 5.30 7.24
C GLU A 71 3.59 4.52 6.11
N VAL A 72 2.77 5.22 5.34
CA VAL A 72 2.14 4.71 4.14
C VAL A 72 2.51 5.62 2.99
N GLN A 73 3.06 5.02 1.93
CA GLN A 73 3.28 5.66 0.64
C GLN A 73 2.38 5.02 -0.39
N VAL A 74 1.66 5.83 -1.15
CA VAL A 74 0.81 5.40 -2.25
C VAL A 74 1.32 6.05 -3.53
N ASN A 75 1.85 5.26 -4.45
CA ASN A 75 2.27 5.73 -5.76
C ASN A 75 1.20 5.39 -6.78
N VAL A 76 0.73 6.41 -7.49
CA VAL A 76 -0.33 6.30 -8.50
C VAL A 76 0.29 6.52 -9.87
N THR A 77 0.14 5.56 -10.76
CA THR A 77 0.46 5.71 -12.19
C THR A 77 -0.80 5.45 -13.00
N GLU A 78 -0.74 5.64 -14.32
CA GLU A 78 -1.88 5.41 -15.21
C GLU A 78 -2.49 4.00 -15.04
N ASN A 79 -1.66 2.98 -14.74
CA ASN A 79 -2.10 1.58 -14.70
C ASN A 79 -1.71 0.84 -13.41
N GLU A 80 -1.04 1.50 -12.47
CA GLU A 80 -0.57 0.84 -11.26
C GLU A 80 -0.83 1.71 -10.03
N LEU A 81 -1.33 1.06 -8.98
CA LEU A 81 -1.38 1.59 -7.64
C LEU A 81 -0.44 0.77 -6.76
N VAL A 82 0.61 1.41 -6.26
CA VAL A 82 1.58 0.77 -5.36
C VAL A 82 1.42 1.34 -3.98
N ILE A 83 1.04 0.51 -3.02
CA ILE A 83 0.88 0.88 -1.62
C ILE A 83 2.03 0.23 -0.84
N VAL A 84 2.85 1.06 -0.21
CA VAL A 84 3.95 0.63 0.66
C VAL A 84 3.62 1.08 2.07
N SER A 85 3.55 0.15 3.00
CA SER A 85 3.40 0.43 4.44
C SER A 85 4.64 -0.07 5.17
N LYS A 86 5.16 0.72 6.11
CA LYS A 86 6.36 0.37 6.90
C LYS A 86 6.34 1.08 8.24
N TYR A 87 7.04 0.55 9.22
CA TYR A 87 7.26 1.29 10.48
C TYR A 87 8.13 2.54 10.23
N LYS A 88 7.85 3.63 10.95
CA LYS A 88 8.73 4.78 11.12
C LYS A 88 10.04 4.25 11.70
N ALA A 89 11.15 4.59 11.06
CA ALA A 89 12.46 4.08 11.43
C ALA A 89 12.91 4.67 12.77
N GLU A 90 12.40 4.13 13.89
CA GLU A 90 12.84 4.50 15.25
C GLU A 90 12.27 3.63 16.39
N THR A 91 11.42 2.64 16.15
CA THR A 91 10.85 1.83 17.23
C THR A 91 11.62 0.51 17.45
N GLU A 92 12.22 0.33 18.64
CA GLU A 92 12.77 -0.94 19.14
C GLU A 92 11.68 -1.99 19.46
N GLN A 93 10.42 -1.71 19.12
CA GLN A 93 9.32 -2.63 19.35
C GLN A 93 9.38 -3.80 18.37
N ASP A 94 8.92 -4.97 18.83
CA ASP A 94 8.72 -6.15 17.97
C ASP A 94 7.83 -5.76 16.79
N LYS A 95 8.46 -5.53 15.64
CA LYS A 95 7.80 -5.12 14.40
C LYS A 95 6.87 -6.24 13.95
N ASN A 96 5.57 -6.08 14.21
CA ASN A 96 4.58 -7.04 13.78
C ASN A 96 4.17 -6.75 12.33
N ILE A 97 4.64 -7.59 11.41
CA ILE A 97 4.34 -7.50 9.98
C ILE A 97 2.84 -7.60 9.68
N HIS A 98 2.06 -8.28 10.54
CA HIS A 98 0.61 -8.36 10.37
C HIS A 98 -0.08 -7.00 10.58
N ILE A 99 0.47 -6.15 11.46
CA ILE A 99 -0.06 -4.80 11.67
C ILE A 99 0.23 -3.93 10.43
N VAL A 100 1.46 -3.98 9.92
CA VAL A 100 1.85 -3.26 8.69
C VAL A 100 1.01 -3.71 7.50
N SER A 101 0.78 -5.02 7.37
CA SER A 101 -0.08 -5.58 6.33
C SER A 101 -1.55 -5.16 6.48
N ALA A 102 -2.08 -5.12 7.71
CA ALA A 102 -3.44 -4.67 7.96
C ALA A 102 -3.62 -3.20 7.57
N VAL A 103 -2.66 -2.33 7.87
CA VAL A 103 -2.67 -0.93 7.45
C VAL A 103 -2.69 -0.84 5.91
N GLY A 104 -1.79 -1.53 5.22
CA GLY A 104 -1.77 -1.52 3.76
C GLY A 104 -3.08 -2.00 3.13
N LYS A 105 -3.71 -3.03 3.71
CA LYS A 105 -5.02 -3.53 3.25
C LYS A 105 -6.16 -2.53 3.49
N ARG A 106 -6.16 -1.79 4.61
CA ARG A 106 -7.17 -0.76 4.87
C ARG A 106 -7.05 0.41 3.90
N VAL A 107 -5.83 0.83 3.59
CA VAL A 107 -5.54 1.86 2.58
C VAL A 107 -6.09 1.42 1.23
N GLU A 108 -5.78 0.18 0.83
CA GLU A 108 -6.31 -0.42 -0.39
C GLU A 108 -7.85 -0.42 -0.41
N GLN A 109 -8.49 -0.89 0.65
CA GLN A 109 -9.96 -0.92 0.76
C GLN A 109 -10.57 0.48 0.67
N SER A 110 -10.03 1.45 1.40
CA SER A 110 -10.52 2.84 1.39
C SER A 110 -10.52 3.40 -0.03
N ILE A 111 -9.39 3.24 -0.74
CA ILE A 111 -9.25 3.72 -2.12
C ILE A 111 -10.21 2.98 -3.05
N MET A 112 -10.37 1.67 -2.90
CA MET A 112 -11.26 0.88 -3.75
C MET A 112 -12.75 1.20 -3.55
N GLU A 113 -13.15 1.56 -2.34
CA GLU A 113 -14.53 1.94 -2.01
C GLU A 113 -14.87 3.35 -2.51
N ASP A 114 -13.99 4.33 -2.26
CA ASP A 114 -14.26 5.74 -2.60
C ASP A 114 -14.03 6.05 -4.07
N CYS A 115 -12.97 5.51 -4.67
CA CYS A 115 -12.59 5.82 -6.04
C CYS A 115 -13.29 4.94 -7.07
N HIS A 116 -14.57 4.62 -6.80
CA HIS A 116 -15.49 3.81 -7.59
C HIS A 116 -14.88 3.34 -8.91
N TYR A 117 -14.53 2.05 -8.95
CA TYR A 117 -14.25 1.30 -10.16
C TYR A 117 -15.36 1.54 -11.19
N GLN A 118 -15.16 2.47 -12.11
CA GLN A 118 -15.97 2.53 -13.32
C GLN A 118 -15.42 1.49 -14.28
N LYS A 119 -16.20 0.42 -14.42
CA LYS A 119 -15.97 -0.71 -15.31
C LYS A 119 -16.21 -0.30 -16.77
#